data_AF-A0A975IWV8-F1
#
_entry.id   AF-A0A975IWV8-F1
#
_cell.length_a   1.000
_cell.length_b   1.000
_cell.length_c   1.000
_cell.angle_alpha   90.00
_cell.angle_beta   90.00
_cell.angle_gamma   90.00
#
_symmetry.space_group_name_H-M   'P 1'
#
loop_
_entity.id
_entity.type
_entity.pdbx_description
1 polymer ?
#
loop_
_entity_poly.entity_id
_entity_poly.type
_entity_poly.pdbx_seq_one_letter_code
_entity_poly.pdbx_strand_id
1 'polypeptide(L)'
;MSASPITEFVVRRRESVVAAAKEAGLLRGENSHVGARVPQHLLDQAKARTGIASTTDLVEYALAKVALEDDFGAKLVARKGSISSDLDLGL
;
A
#
# COMPACT_ATOMS: atom_id res chain seq x y z
N MET A 1 -6.95 -21.55 15.73
CA MET A 1 -5.66 -20.83 15.67
C MET A 1 -5.95 -19.37 15.37
N SER A 2 -5.75 -18.46 16.33
CA SER A 2 -5.90 -17.02 16.10
C SER A 2 -4.71 -16.54 15.26
N ALA A 3 -4.96 -15.77 14.19
CA ALA A 3 -3.88 -15.15 13.43
C ALA A 3 -3.12 -14.15 14.30
N SER A 4 -1.81 -14.01 14.09
CA SER A 4 -1.00 -13.03 14.82
C SER A 4 -1.48 -11.60 14.49
N PRO A 5 -1.52 -10.67 15.47
CA PRO A 5 -1.96 -9.28 15.23
C PRO A 5 -1.27 -8.61 14.05
N ILE A 6 0.03 -8.91 13.84
CA ILE A 6 0.82 -8.37 12.72
C ILE A 6 0.25 -8.81 11.37
N THR A 7 -0.20 -10.04 11.25
CA THR A 7 -0.78 -10.60 10.02
C THR A 7 -2.10 -9.91 9.69
N GLU A 8 -2.93 -9.63 10.69
CA GLU A 8 -4.21 -8.94 10.51
C GLU A 8 -4.01 -7.51 9.98
N PHE A 9 -3.02 -6.77 10.52
CA PHE A 9 -2.68 -5.43 10.02
C PHE A 9 -2.21 -5.44 8.57
N VAL A 10 -1.43 -6.45 8.17
CA VAL A 10 -0.94 -6.59 6.79
C VAL A 10 -2.11 -6.80 5.82
N VAL A 11 -3.05 -7.67 6.17
CA VAL A 11 -4.24 -7.95 5.36
C VAL A 11 -5.10 -6.69 5.24
N ARG A 12 -5.42 -6.05 6.36
CA ARG A 12 -6.23 -4.83 6.37
C ARG A 12 -5.58 -3.72 5.54
N ARG A 13 -4.26 -3.53 5.64
CA ARG A 13 -3.55 -2.53 4.83
C ARG A 13 -3.68 -2.80 3.34
N ARG A 14 -3.54 -4.07 2.92
CA ARG A 14 -3.73 -4.47 1.53
C ARG A 14 -5.15 -4.14 1.07
N GLU A 15 -6.15 -4.54 1.84
CA GLU A 15 -7.56 -4.31 1.53
C GLU A 15 -7.88 -2.83 1.38
N SER A 16 -7.35 -1.98 2.28
CA SER A 16 -7.54 -0.53 2.19
C SER A 16 -6.95 0.08 0.92
N VAL A 17 -5.75 -0.35 0.50
CA VAL A 17 -5.13 0.14 -0.75
C VAL A 17 -5.96 -0.29 -1.96
N VAL A 18 -6.39 -1.56 -2.01
CA VAL A 18 -7.21 -2.07 -3.11
C VAL A 18 -8.56 -1.35 -3.18
N ALA A 19 -9.19 -1.10 -2.02
CA ALA A 19 -10.45 -0.35 -1.96
C ALA A 19 -10.29 1.08 -2.49
N ALA A 20 -9.28 1.81 -2.01
CA ALA A 20 -8.99 3.16 -2.48
C ALA A 20 -8.68 3.20 -3.99
N ALA A 21 -7.97 2.20 -4.53
CA ALA A 21 -7.66 2.13 -5.95
C ALA A 21 -8.92 1.89 -6.80
N LYS A 22 -9.88 1.09 -6.30
CA LYS A 22 -11.19 0.90 -6.93
C LYS A 22 -12.02 2.17 -6.93
N GLU A 23 -12.02 2.89 -5.82
CA GLU A 23 -12.72 4.18 -5.68
C GLU A 23 -12.15 5.25 -6.62
N ALA A 24 -10.82 5.30 -6.75
CA ALA A 24 -10.12 6.16 -7.69
C ALA A 24 -10.25 5.73 -9.17
N GLY A 25 -10.92 4.59 -9.45
CA GLY A 25 -11.14 4.10 -10.81
C GLY A 25 -9.91 3.45 -11.46
N LEU A 26 -8.83 3.22 -10.72
CA LEU A 26 -7.55 2.71 -11.22
C LEU A 26 -7.59 1.23 -11.62
N LEU A 27 -8.57 0.47 -11.09
CA LEU A 27 -8.74 -0.97 -11.35
C LEU A 27 -9.91 -1.24 -12.32
N ARG A 28 -10.13 -0.33 -13.28
CA ARG A 28 -11.19 -0.42 -14.29
C ARG A 28 -10.59 -0.36 -15.70
N GLY A 29 -11.33 -0.87 -16.68
CA GLY A 29 -10.94 -0.82 -18.09
C GLY A 29 -10.25 -2.09 -18.57
N GLU A 30 -9.53 -1.96 -19.69
CA GLU A 30 -8.88 -3.09 -20.35
C GLU A 30 -7.54 -3.44 -19.68
N ASN A 31 -7.25 -4.74 -19.61
CA ASN A 31 -5.99 -5.22 -19.07
C ASN A 31 -4.86 -5.05 -20.09
N SER A 32 -3.71 -4.52 -19.65
CA SER A 32 -2.49 -4.46 -20.43
C SER A 32 -1.45 -5.46 -19.93
N HIS A 33 -0.65 -6.02 -20.84
CA HIS A 33 0.46 -6.91 -20.46
C HIS A 33 1.66 -6.10 -19.95
N VAL A 34 2.20 -6.48 -18.80
CA VAL A 34 3.43 -5.88 -18.23
C VAL A 34 4.51 -6.96 -18.13
N GLY A 35 5.50 -6.88 -19.01
CA GLY A 35 6.70 -7.73 -18.95
C GLY A 35 7.85 -7.01 -18.25
N ALA A 36 8.36 -7.56 -17.14
CA ALA A 36 9.48 -6.98 -16.40
C ALA A 36 10.43 -8.06 -15.85
N ARG A 37 11.73 -7.76 -15.82
CA ARG A 37 12.73 -8.59 -15.14
C ARG A 37 12.93 -8.09 -13.71
N VAL A 38 12.67 -8.94 -12.74
CA VAL A 38 12.86 -8.64 -11.31
C VAL A 38 13.64 -9.75 -10.63
N PRO A 39 14.45 -9.46 -9.61
CA PRO A 39 15.10 -10.50 -8.82
C PRO A 39 14.07 -11.43 -8.16
N GLN A 40 14.25 -12.75 -8.29
CA GLN A 40 13.33 -13.74 -7.72
C GLN A 40 13.13 -13.54 -6.21
N HIS A 41 14.22 -13.29 -5.49
CA HIS A 41 14.17 -13.07 -4.04
C HIS A 41 13.31 -11.85 -3.64
N LEU A 42 13.29 -10.79 -4.46
CA LEU A 42 12.41 -9.64 -4.24
C LEU A 42 10.94 -10.05 -4.38
N LEU A 43 10.64 -10.85 -5.41
CA LEU A 43 9.29 -11.35 -5.64
C LEU A 43 8.83 -12.22 -4.47
N ASP A 44 9.66 -13.15 -4.01
CA ASP A 44 9.32 -14.07 -2.91
C ASP A 44 9.07 -13.32 -1.60
N GLN A 45 9.93 -12.35 -1.25
CA GLN A 45 9.72 -11.52 -0.07
C GLN A 45 8.47 -10.66 -0.17
N ALA A 46 8.17 -10.10 -1.34
CA ALA A 46 6.97 -9.31 -1.56
C ALA A 46 5.71 -10.18 -1.40
N LYS A 47 5.70 -11.41 -1.93
CA LYS A 47 4.60 -12.36 -1.74
C LYS A 47 4.43 -12.75 -0.28
N ALA A 48 5.50 -13.10 0.40
CA ALA A 48 5.47 -13.45 1.82
C ALA A 48 4.95 -12.28 2.69
N ARG A 49 5.39 -11.05 2.40
CA ARG A 49 4.98 -9.86 3.15
C ARG A 49 3.53 -9.46 2.91
N THR A 50 3.00 -9.69 1.71
CA THR A 50 1.65 -9.25 1.34
C THR A 50 0.60 -10.36 1.48
N GLY A 51 1.04 -11.62 1.58
CA GLY A 51 0.18 -12.79 1.48
C GLY A 51 -0.40 -13.02 0.08
N ILE A 52 0.08 -12.29 -0.95
CA ILE A 52 -0.40 -12.41 -2.32
C ILE A 52 0.38 -13.51 -3.04
N ALA A 53 -0.29 -14.57 -3.48
CA ALA A 53 0.34 -15.66 -4.22
C ALA A 53 0.49 -15.35 -5.74
N SER A 54 -0.54 -14.72 -6.31
CA SER A 54 -0.61 -14.34 -7.73
C SER A 54 0.37 -13.22 -8.04
N THR A 55 1.25 -13.43 -9.02
CA THR A 55 2.18 -12.37 -9.47
C THR A 55 1.41 -11.19 -10.08
N THR A 56 0.32 -11.46 -10.79
CA THR A 56 -0.55 -10.42 -11.36
C THR A 56 -1.16 -9.56 -10.27
N ASP A 57 -1.77 -10.17 -9.25
CA ASP A 57 -2.39 -9.45 -8.12
C ASP A 57 -1.35 -8.67 -7.33
N LEU A 58 -0.11 -9.20 -7.23
CA LEU A 58 0.98 -8.52 -6.54
C LEU A 58 1.42 -7.28 -7.31
N VAL A 59 1.50 -7.36 -8.65
CA VAL A 59 1.81 -6.23 -9.52
C VAL A 59 0.69 -5.19 -9.47
N GLU A 60 -0.57 -5.60 -9.55
CA GLU A 60 -1.72 -4.71 -9.46
C GLU A 60 -1.72 -3.97 -8.11
N TYR A 61 -1.54 -4.68 -6.99
CA TYR A 61 -1.42 -4.08 -5.67
C TYR A 61 -0.22 -3.12 -5.57
N ALA A 62 0.93 -3.50 -6.12
CA ALA A 62 2.12 -2.64 -6.09
C ALA A 62 1.91 -1.35 -6.88
N LEU A 63 1.32 -1.43 -8.08
CA LEU A 63 1.02 -0.27 -8.91
C LEU A 63 -0.07 0.60 -8.28
N ALA A 64 -1.12 0.00 -7.71
CA ALA A 64 -2.15 0.71 -6.96
C ALA A 64 -1.53 1.48 -5.78
N LYS A 65 -0.63 0.85 -5.04
CA LYS A 65 0.06 1.50 -3.93
C LYS A 65 0.86 2.72 -4.40
N VAL A 66 1.63 2.59 -5.49
CA VAL A 66 2.43 3.69 -6.05
C VAL A 66 1.54 4.81 -6.61
N ALA A 67 0.45 4.46 -7.29
CA ALA A 67 -0.47 5.44 -7.86
C ALA A 67 -1.25 6.23 -6.79
N LEU A 68 -1.47 5.63 -5.62
CA LEU A 68 -2.14 6.24 -4.47
C LEU A 68 -1.18 6.89 -3.47
N GLU A 69 0.14 6.78 -3.67
CA GLU A 69 1.10 7.41 -2.76
C GLU A 69 0.82 8.92 -2.71
N ASP A 70 0.62 9.42 -1.50
CA ASP A 70 0.51 10.84 -1.23
C ASP A 70 1.88 11.41 -0.86
N ASP A 71 1.98 12.74 -0.84
CA ASP A 71 3.19 13.43 -0.37
C ASP A 71 3.40 13.30 1.15
N PHE A 72 2.82 12.29 1.83
CA PHE A 72 2.87 12.18 3.29
C PHE A 72 4.29 12.18 3.81
N GLY A 73 5.23 11.49 3.16
CA GLY A 73 6.64 11.50 3.56
C GLY A 73 7.22 12.92 3.57
N ALA A 74 7.05 13.66 2.48
CA ALA A 74 7.52 15.04 2.38
C ALA A 74 6.81 15.97 3.38
N LYS A 75 5.48 15.84 3.51
CA LYS A 75 4.67 16.64 4.44
C LYS A 75 4.97 16.34 5.91
N LEU A 76 5.22 15.08 6.26
CA LEU A 76 5.59 14.66 7.60
C LEU A 76 6.98 15.18 7.97
N VAL A 77 7.96 15.06 7.07
CA VAL A 77 9.30 15.63 7.27
C VAL A 77 9.23 17.14 7.41
N ALA A 78 8.46 17.83 6.57
CA ALA A 78 8.26 19.27 6.65
C ALA A 78 7.61 19.73 7.97
N ARG A 79 6.83 18.85 8.61
CA ARG A 79 6.17 19.11 9.90
C ARG A 79 6.88 18.47 11.10
N LYS A 80 8.13 18.01 10.93
CA LYS A 80 8.87 17.30 11.98
C LYS A 80 9.05 18.18 13.22
N GLY A 81 8.49 17.75 14.35
CA GLY A 81 8.64 18.44 15.64
C GLY A 81 7.83 19.74 15.73
N SER A 82 6.96 20.02 14.76
CA SER A 82 6.08 21.18 14.76
C SER A 82 4.63 20.72 14.79
N ILE A 83 3.86 21.22 15.75
CA ILE A 83 2.40 21.22 15.71
C ILE A 83 1.93 22.68 15.66
N SER A 84 0.77 22.91 15.06
CA SER A 84 0.18 24.25 15.03
C SER A 84 -0.15 24.70 16.45
N SER A 85 0.18 25.94 16.82
CA SER A 85 -0.08 26.46 18.18
C SER A 85 -1.55 26.68 18.49
N ASP A 86 -2.38 26.74 17.44
CA ASP A 86 -3.84 26.83 17.46
C ASP A 86 -4.53 25.45 17.46
N LEU A 87 -3.76 24.35 17.45
CA LEU A 87 -4.31 23.01 17.53
C LEU A 87 -4.76 22.73 18.98
N ASP A 88 -6.08 22.67 19.19
CA ASP A 88 -6.66 22.22 20.45
C ASP A 88 -6.42 20.72 20.62
N LEU A 89 -5.60 20.36 21.62
CA LEU A 89 -5.27 18.97 21.95
C LEU A 89 -6.25 18.35 22.95
N GLY A 90 -7.28 19.09 23.37
CA GLY A 90 -8.30 18.60 24.31
C GLY A 90 -7.72 18.22 25.67
N LEU A 91 -6.64 18.88 26.09
CA LEU A 91 -6.01 18.75 27.40
C LEU A 91 -6.61 19.70 28.42
#